data_AF-A0A382MQX0-F1
#
_entry.id   AF-A0A382MQX0-F1
#
_cell.length_a   1.000
_cell.length_b   1.000
_cell.length_c   1.000
_cell.angle_alpha   90.00
_cell.angle_beta   90.00
_cell.angle_gamma   90.00
#
_symmetry.space_group_name_H-M   'P 1'
#
loop_
_entity.id
_entity.type
_entity.pdbx_description
1 polymer ?
#
loop_
_entity_poly.entity_id
_entity_poly.type
_entity_poly.pdbx_seq_one_letter_code
_entity_poly.pdbx_strand_id
1 'polypeptide(L)'
;VCVVLCFSAPVFSQQNEHELRKGVHPCGEPRLELNSITSYFEQRWQAHWADLKADAVDTYVAYHNAAKHNITVVRIFRSHMQPQLAVISAYRKVNFLNGKPLVDMFCIIELDGTLSLEYTPNELQVILGSGDVGA
;
A
#
# COMPACT_ATOMS: atom_id res chain seq x y z
N VAL A 1 -59.37 27.75 31.38
CA VAL A 1 -58.20 28.55 30.95
C VAL A 1 -56.96 27.79 31.37
N CYS A 2 -56.29 27.11 30.46
CA CYS A 2 -55.05 26.38 30.72
C CYS A 2 -53.97 27.01 29.84
N VAL A 3 -53.05 27.76 30.44
CA VAL A 3 -51.95 28.41 29.74
C VAL A 3 -50.80 27.42 29.70
N VAL A 4 -50.59 26.79 28.54
CA VAL A 4 -49.40 25.98 28.28
C VAL A 4 -48.25 26.94 27.98
N LEU A 5 -47.34 27.09 28.94
CA LEU A 5 -46.09 27.82 28.76
C LEU A 5 -45.11 26.92 27.98
N CYS A 6 -44.96 27.18 26.69
CA CYS A 6 -43.88 26.61 25.88
C CYS A 6 -42.56 27.25 26.29
N PHE A 7 -41.73 26.53 27.06
CA PHE A 7 -40.32 26.84 27.21
C PHE A 7 -39.59 26.42 25.93
N SER A 8 -39.34 27.38 25.04
CA SER A 8 -38.41 27.24 23.92
C SER A 8 -36.97 27.33 24.44
N ALA A 9 -36.41 26.19 24.86
CA ALA A 9 -34.97 26.06 24.94
C ALA A 9 -34.40 26.05 23.51
N PRO A 10 -33.37 26.85 23.18
CA PRO A 10 -32.64 26.64 21.94
C PRO A 10 -31.87 25.33 22.10
N VAL A 11 -32.36 24.28 21.44
CA VAL A 11 -31.55 23.10 21.14
C VAL A 11 -30.45 23.60 20.21
N PHE A 12 -29.29 23.89 20.79
CA PHE A 12 -28.08 24.19 20.06
C PHE A 12 -27.71 22.90 19.31
N SER A 13 -28.18 22.80 18.07
CA SER A 13 -27.87 21.69 17.18
C SER A 13 -26.40 21.78 16.81
N GLN A 14 -25.58 21.05 17.56
CA GLN A 14 -24.17 20.81 17.27
C GLN A 14 -24.02 19.69 16.21
N GLN A 15 -24.92 19.62 15.21
CA GLN A 15 -24.93 18.54 14.23
C GLN A 15 -24.01 18.75 13.01
N ASN A 16 -23.20 19.80 12.96
CA ASN A 16 -22.45 20.15 11.73
C ASN A 16 -20.92 20.00 11.82
N GLU A 17 -20.35 19.34 12.83
CA GLU A 17 -18.90 19.03 12.86
C GLU A 17 -18.55 17.58 12.50
N HIS A 18 -19.56 16.76 12.18
CA HIS A 18 -19.40 15.40 11.64
C HIS A 18 -19.69 15.33 10.14
N GLU A 19 -19.42 16.40 9.40
CA GLU A 19 -18.95 16.22 8.02
C GLU A 19 -17.62 15.47 8.13
N LEU A 20 -17.72 14.12 8.15
CA LEU A 20 -16.60 13.23 7.88
C LEU A 20 -15.92 13.78 6.63
N ARG A 21 -14.85 14.55 6.81
CA ARG A 21 -13.81 14.62 5.80
C ARG A 21 -13.47 13.17 5.55
N LYS A 22 -13.97 12.60 4.44
CA LYS A 22 -13.52 11.31 3.95
C LYS A 22 -12.03 11.49 3.80
N GLY A 23 -11.29 11.04 4.83
CA GLY A 23 -9.86 11.24 4.88
C GLY A 23 -9.31 10.60 3.61
N VAL A 24 -8.58 11.37 2.82
CA VAL A 24 -7.87 10.80 1.68
C VAL A 24 -6.92 9.77 2.29
N HIS A 25 -7.04 8.50 1.86
CA HIS A 25 -6.13 7.46 2.33
C HIS A 25 -4.69 7.92 2.05
N PRO A 26 -3.70 7.65 2.92
CA PRO A 26 -2.35 8.19 2.69
C PRO A 26 -1.71 7.76 1.36
N CYS A 27 -2.16 6.63 0.81
CA CYS A 27 -1.81 6.14 -0.54
C CYS A 27 -2.81 6.53 -1.64
N GLY A 28 -3.73 7.48 -1.39
CA GLY A 28 -4.87 7.81 -2.25
C GLY A 28 -6.06 6.87 -2.05
N GLU A 29 -5.83 5.56 -2.20
CA GLU A 29 -6.83 4.51 -1.98
C GLU A 29 -6.29 3.40 -1.05
N PRO A 30 -7.16 2.73 -0.24
CA PRO A 30 -6.72 1.64 0.65
C PRO A 30 -6.10 0.45 -0.08
N ARG A 31 -6.57 0.13 -1.29
CA ARG A 31 -6.03 -0.97 -2.11
C ARG A 31 -4.58 -0.74 -2.58
N LEU A 32 -4.11 0.50 -2.51
CA LEU A 32 -2.75 0.89 -2.87
C LEU A 32 -1.80 0.83 -1.68
N GLU A 33 -2.25 0.36 -0.51
CA GLU A 33 -1.38 0.05 0.61
C GLU A 33 -0.81 -1.36 0.45
N LEU A 34 0.52 -1.49 0.56
CA LEU A 34 1.21 -2.78 0.42
C LEU A 34 0.71 -3.83 1.43
N ASN A 35 0.35 -3.41 2.64
CA ASN A 35 -0.15 -4.34 3.66
C ASN A 35 -1.53 -4.91 3.31
N SER A 36 -2.41 -4.07 2.75
CA SER A 36 -3.74 -4.49 2.27
C SER A 36 -3.62 -5.52 1.15
N ILE A 37 -2.75 -5.27 0.16
CA ILE A 37 -2.54 -6.23 -0.93
C ILE A 37 -1.86 -7.51 -0.43
N THR A 38 -0.93 -7.40 0.53
CA THR A 38 -0.27 -8.57 1.13
C THR A 38 -1.29 -9.50 1.78
N SER A 39 -2.16 -8.95 2.62
CA SER A 39 -3.26 -9.70 3.25
C SER A 39 -4.17 -10.38 2.21
N TYR A 40 -4.46 -9.68 1.11
CA TYR A 40 -5.25 -10.24 0.02
C TYR A 40 -4.56 -11.44 -0.65
N PHE A 41 -3.26 -11.33 -0.96
CA PHE A 41 -2.52 -12.43 -1.59
C PHE A 41 -2.38 -13.66 -0.67
N GLU A 42 -2.14 -13.43 0.62
CA GLU A 42 -2.10 -14.49 1.64
C GLU A 42 -3.44 -15.22 1.74
N GLN A 43 -4.57 -14.50 1.82
CA GLN A 43 -5.88 -15.11 2.00
C GLN A 43 -6.43 -15.74 0.71
N ARG A 44 -6.28 -15.06 -0.42
CA ARG A 44 -6.90 -15.48 -1.70
C ARG A 44 -6.15 -16.63 -2.37
N TRP A 45 -4.82 -16.60 -2.27
CA TRP A 45 -3.93 -17.50 -2.98
C TRP A 45 -2.98 -18.27 -2.06
N GLN A 46 -3.06 -18.13 -0.74
CA GLN A 46 -2.11 -18.77 0.19
C GLN A 46 -0.66 -18.46 -0.19
N ALA A 47 -0.42 -17.22 -0.64
CA ALA A 47 0.90 -16.80 -1.08
C ALA A 47 1.82 -16.54 0.12
N HIS A 48 3.06 -16.96 0.00
CA HIS A 48 4.17 -16.48 0.84
C HIS A 48 4.83 -15.30 0.15
N TRP A 49 5.49 -14.43 0.92
CA TRP A 49 6.17 -13.28 0.36
C TRP A 49 7.54 -13.05 0.98
N ALA A 50 8.40 -12.40 0.20
CA ALA A 50 9.70 -11.92 0.62
C ALA A 50 9.97 -10.56 -0.03
N ASP A 51 10.64 -9.67 0.68
CA ASP A 51 11.10 -8.40 0.14
C ASP A 51 12.51 -8.57 -0.43
N LEU A 52 12.77 -7.93 -1.57
CA LEU A 52 14.10 -7.88 -2.15
C LEU A 52 15.08 -7.14 -1.24
N LYS A 53 16.34 -7.58 -1.24
CA LYS A 53 17.46 -6.83 -0.65
C LYS A 53 17.68 -5.53 -1.41
N ALA A 54 18.34 -4.55 -0.78
CA ALA A 54 18.49 -3.21 -1.34
C ALA A 54 19.18 -3.17 -2.72
N ASP A 55 20.23 -3.98 -2.91
CA ASP A 55 20.94 -4.15 -4.18
C ASP A 55 20.06 -4.76 -5.28
N ALA A 56 19.23 -5.73 -4.92
CA ALA A 56 18.26 -6.33 -5.82
C ALA A 56 17.11 -5.36 -6.17
N VAL A 57 16.69 -4.50 -5.23
CA VAL A 57 15.75 -3.41 -5.51
C VAL A 57 16.35 -2.43 -6.51
N ASP A 58 17.58 -1.97 -6.32
CA ASP A 58 18.25 -1.05 -7.25
C ASP A 58 18.34 -1.65 -8.66
N THR A 59 18.69 -2.94 -8.74
CA THR A 59 18.75 -3.68 -10.01
C THR A 59 17.38 -3.75 -10.69
N TYR A 60 16.33 -4.10 -9.94
CA TYR A 60 14.96 -4.15 -10.45
C TYR A 60 14.47 -2.78 -10.94
N VAL A 61 14.74 -1.73 -10.17
CA VAL A 61 14.39 -0.34 -10.50
C VAL A 61 15.09 0.12 -11.78
N ALA A 62 16.37 -0.23 -11.95
CA ALA A 62 17.13 0.08 -13.16
C ALA A 62 16.57 -0.65 -14.39
N TYR A 63 16.26 -1.95 -14.26
CA TYR A 63 15.68 -2.75 -15.35
C TYR A 63 14.36 -2.16 -15.88
N HIS A 64 13.48 -1.71 -14.98
CA HIS A 64 12.21 -1.08 -15.35
C HIS A 64 12.30 0.42 -15.67
N ASN A 65 13.50 1.00 -15.70
CA ASN A 65 13.70 2.45 -15.86
C ASN A 65 12.84 3.27 -14.88
N ALA A 66 12.71 2.78 -13.65
CA ALA A 66 11.76 3.26 -12.65
C ALA A 66 12.39 4.17 -11.58
N ALA A 67 13.62 4.64 -11.78
CA ALA A 67 14.38 5.44 -10.80
C ALA A 67 13.63 6.68 -10.30
N LYS A 68 12.76 7.27 -11.14
CA LYS A 68 11.92 8.43 -10.78
C LYS A 68 10.83 8.13 -9.75
N HIS A 69 10.51 6.86 -9.49
CA HIS A 69 9.36 6.49 -8.66
C HIS A 69 9.68 6.32 -7.17
N ASN A 70 10.96 6.48 -6.75
CA ASN A 70 11.38 6.35 -5.34
C ASN A 70 10.92 5.00 -4.72
N ILE A 71 11.05 3.91 -5.47
CA ILE A 71 10.73 2.56 -5.00
C ILE A 71 11.71 2.22 -3.87
N THR A 72 11.17 1.87 -2.71
CA THR A 72 11.94 1.49 -1.52
C THR A 72 11.77 0.02 -1.14
N VAL A 73 10.70 -0.62 -1.61
CA VAL A 73 10.40 -2.02 -1.37
C VAL A 73 9.92 -2.65 -2.68
N VAL A 74 10.43 -3.85 -2.97
CA VAL A 74 9.90 -4.72 -4.02
C VAL A 74 9.58 -6.05 -3.35
N ARG A 75 8.30 -6.40 -3.29
CA ARG A 75 7.79 -7.60 -2.65
C ARG A 75 7.45 -8.66 -3.69
N ILE A 76 8.01 -9.85 -3.51
CA ILE A 76 7.73 -11.02 -4.33
C ILE A 76 6.72 -11.88 -3.60
N PHE A 77 5.64 -12.25 -4.27
CA PHE A 77 4.63 -13.20 -3.83
C PHE A 77 4.76 -14.51 -4.59
N ARG A 78 4.79 -15.61 -3.85
CA ARG A 78 4.83 -16.97 -4.40
C ARG A 78 3.68 -17.78 -3.82
N SER A 79 2.89 -18.40 -4.68
CA SER A 79 1.83 -19.32 -4.30
C SER A 79 2.02 -20.67 -4.98
N HIS A 80 1.60 -21.76 -4.34
CA HIS A 80 1.51 -23.06 -5.00
C HIS A 80 0.33 -23.14 -6.00
N MET A 81 -0.60 -22.19 -5.92
CA MET A 81 -1.78 -22.11 -6.80
C MET A 81 -1.49 -21.37 -8.11
N GLN A 82 -0.36 -20.66 -8.20
CA GLN A 82 0.04 -19.86 -9.37
C GLN A 82 1.47 -20.25 -9.78
N PRO A 83 1.73 -20.56 -11.07
CA PRO A 83 3.07 -20.90 -11.53
C PRO A 83 4.02 -19.69 -11.58
N GLN A 84 3.47 -18.47 -11.68
CA GLN A 84 4.22 -17.22 -11.74
C GLN A 84 4.32 -16.55 -10.36
N LEU A 85 5.39 -15.78 -10.21
CA LEU A 85 5.63 -14.87 -9.09
C LEU A 85 4.96 -13.54 -9.39
N ALA A 86 4.21 -13.01 -8.43
CA ALA A 86 3.69 -11.66 -8.49
C ALA A 86 4.66 -10.71 -7.76
N VAL A 87 5.07 -9.64 -8.42
CA VAL A 87 6.07 -8.69 -7.91
C VAL A 87 5.45 -7.31 -7.83
N ILE A 88 5.44 -6.75 -6.62
CA ILE A 88 4.81 -5.47 -6.29
C ILE A 88 5.88 -4.50 -5.83
N SER A 89 5.93 -3.33 -6.46
CA SER A 89 6.83 -2.24 -6.07
C SER A 89 6.10 -1.23 -5.20
N ALA A 90 6.77 -0.69 -4.19
CA ALA A 90 6.19 0.29 -3.28
C ALA A 90 7.21 1.34 -2.79
N TYR A 91 6.73 2.54 -2.46
CA TYR A 91 7.50 3.56 -1.77
C TYR A 91 7.02 3.72 -0.33
N ARG A 92 7.93 4.11 0.55
CA ARG A 92 7.59 4.45 1.94
C ARG A 92 7.00 5.84 2.02
N LYS A 93 5.80 5.95 2.60
CA LYS A 93 5.14 7.21 2.94
C LYS A 93 5.21 7.40 4.45
N VAL A 94 5.88 8.47 4.87
CA VAL A 94 5.91 8.89 6.28
C VAL A 94 5.35 10.30 6.39
N ASN A 95 4.32 10.48 7.23
CA ASN A 95 3.81 11.80 7.60
C ASN A 95 4.07 12.05 9.08
N PHE A 96 4.37 13.30 9.43
CA PHE A 96 4.65 13.71 10.80
C PHE A 96 3.61 14.71 11.30
N LEU A 97 3.22 14.60 12.56
CA LEU A 97 2.43 15.58 13.29
C LEU A 97 3.17 15.94 14.58
N ASN A 98 3.51 17.21 14.75
CA ASN A 98 4.28 17.71 15.91
C ASN A 98 5.60 16.94 16.14
N GLY A 99 6.33 16.65 15.07
CA GLY A 99 7.60 15.92 15.11
C GLY A 99 7.48 14.41 15.39
N LYS A 100 6.27 13.87 15.54
CA LYS A 100 6.03 12.43 15.70
C LYS A 100 5.46 11.83 14.41
N PRO A 101 5.89 10.62 14.00
CA PRO A 101 5.29 9.95 12.85
C PRO A 101 3.82 9.64 13.15
N LEU A 102 2.92 10.15 12.32
CA LEU A 102 1.49 9.89 12.37
C LEU A 102 1.10 8.76 11.43
N VAL A 103 1.78 8.68 10.30
CA VAL A 103 1.61 7.62 9.30
C VAL A 103 2.99 7.14 8.88
N ASP A 104 3.18 5.84 8.85
CA ASP A 104 4.35 5.17 8.29
C ASP A 104 3.86 3.89 7.60
N MET A 105 3.79 3.93 6.27
CA MET A 105 3.25 2.82 5.48
C MET A 105 3.91 2.76 4.10
N PHE A 106 3.73 1.64 3.40
CA PHE A 106 4.20 1.45 2.04
C PHE A 106 3.04 1.57 1.06
N CYS A 107 3.19 2.45 0.08
CA CYS A 107 2.22 2.67 -0.98
C CYS A 107 2.73 2.07 -2.29
N ILE A 108 1.88 1.29 -2.95
CA ILE A 108 2.17 0.58 -4.20
C ILE A 108 2.41 1.58 -5.32
N ILE A 109 3.37 1.27 -6.17
CA ILE A 109 3.70 1.98 -7.40
C ILE A 109 3.26 1.10 -8.55
N GLU A 110 2.40 1.64 -9.40
CA GLU A 110 2.10 1.01 -10.68
C GLU A 110 3.28 1.16 -11.63
N LEU A 111 3.75 0.03 -12.16
CA LEU A 111 4.73 -0.03 -13.24
C LEU A 111 4.00 -0.56 -14.48
N ASP A 112 4.21 0.07 -15.62
CA ASP A 112 3.54 -0.28 -16.89
C ASP A 112 2.01 -0.36 -16.78
N GLY A 113 1.41 0.44 -15.89
CA GLY A 113 -0.04 0.50 -15.69
C GLY A 113 -0.63 -0.67 -14.89
N THR A 114 0.21 -1.50 -14.25
CA THR A 114 -0.23 -2.60 -13.38
C THR A 114 0.32 -2.47 -11.96
N LEU A 115 -0.45 -2.93 -10.97
CA LEU A 115 -0.07 -3.00 -9.57
C LEU A 115 0.91 -4.14 -9.27
N SER A 116 0.92 -5.16 -10.12
CA SER A 116 1.77 -6.34 -9.99
C SER A 116 2.29 -6.73 -11.36
N LEU A 117 3.59 -6.97 -11.44
CA LEU A 117 4.23 -7.60 -12.58
C LEU A 117 4.37 -9.09 -12.31
N GLU A 118 4.23 -9.91 -13.34
CA GLU A 118 4.27 -11.36 -13.22
C GLU A 118 5.53 -11.90 -13.90
N TYR A 119 6.25 -12.77 -13.19
CA TYR A 119 7.47 -13.39 -13.70
C TYR A 119 7.48 -14.87 -13.40
N THR A 120 8.05 -15.67 -14.29
CA THR A 120 8.59 -16.96 -13.89
C THR A 120 9.81 -16.75 -12.98
N PRO A 121 10.15 -17.73 -12.11
CA PRO A 121 11.36 -17.64 -11.30
C PRO A 121 12.63 -17.40 -12.11
N ASN A 122 12.74 -17.99 -13.30
CA ASN A 122 13.90 -17.83 -14.17
C ASN A 122 13.98 -16.40 -14.74
N GLU A 123 12.87 -15.83 -15.19
CA GLU A 123 12.86 -14.44 -15.68
C GLU A 123 13.28 -13.46 -14.59
N LEU A 124 12.73 -13.63 -13.39
CA LEU A 124 13.09 -12.77 -12.26
C LEU A 124 14.57 -12.93 -11.88
N GLN A 125 15.10 -14.16 -11.90
CA GLN A 125 16.53 -14.40 -11.67
C GLN A 125 17.42 -13.76 -12.74
N VAL A 126 17.01 -13.76 -14.00
CA VAL A 126 17.75 -13.08 -15.09
C VAL A 126 17.79 -11.57 -14.86
N ILE A 127 16.70 -10.98 -14.36
CA ILE A 127 16.62 -9.55 -14.03
C ILE A 127 17.51 -9.20 -12.85
N LEU A 128 17.41 -9.97 -11.75
CA LEU A 128 18.11 -9.69 -10.50
C LEU A 128 19.58 -10.17 -10.48
N GLY A 129 19.95 -11.04 -11.42
CA GLY A 129 21.26 -11.70 -11.44
C GLY A 129 21.47 -12.63 -10.24
N SER A 130 22.71 -12.75 -9.77
CA SER A 130 23.08 -13.55 -8.58
C SER A 130 22.70 -12.89 -7.25
N GLY A 131 22.01 -11.74 -7.28
CA GLY A 131 21.58 -10.99 -6.10
C GLY A 131 20.39 -11.66 -5.42
N ASP A 132 20.68 -12.68 -4.62
CA ASP A 132 19.87 -13.31 -3.56
C ASP A 132 18.40 -12.87 -3.46
N VAL A 133 17.51 -13.73 -3.94
CA VAL A 133 16.16 -13.87 -3.36
C VAL A 133 16.37 -14.32 -1.91
N GLY A 134 16.06 -13.47 -0.94
CA GLY A 134 16.24 -13.77 0.49
C GLY A 134 15.66 -15.13 0.85
N ALA A 135 16.53 -16.01 1.35
CA ALA A 135 16.19 -17.33 1.90
C ALA A 135 15.36 -17.21 3.18
#